data_AF-A0A537Q873-F1
#
_entry.id   AF-A0A537Q873-F1
#
_cell.length_a   1.000
_cell.length_b   1.000
_cell.length_c   1.000
_cell.angle_alpha   90.00
_cell.angle_beta   90.00
_cell.angle_gamma   90.00
#
_symmetry.space_group_name_H-M   'P 1'
#
loop_
_entity.id
_entity.type
_entity.pdbx_description
1 polymer ?
#
loop_
_entity_poly.entity_id
_entity_poly.type
_entity_poly.pdbx_seq_one_letter_code
_entity_poly.pdbx_strand_id
1 'polypeptide(L)'
;MPSRIYELFVQAIAARQQVFCTYDGYPRELCPHILGHTNGQEVALAYQFGGQSKRGLPHGGEWRCFKLSKVRNVTLHDGPWHAGSSHTQRQPCVETVDIDVNPSSPYSPRRQL
;
A
#
# COMPACT_ATOMS: atom_id res chain seq x y z
N MET A 1 -5.62 -18.51 4.36
CA MET A 1 -4.92 -17.72 5.39
C MET A 1 -4.20 -16.58 4.69
N PRO A 2 -4.15 -15.36 5.26
CA PRO A 2 -3.41 -14.24 4.66
C PRO A 2 -1.92 -14.55 4.57
N SER A 3 -1.22 -13.97 3.60
CA SER A 3 0.23 -14.11 3.52
C SER A 3 0.93 -13.32 4.63
N ARG A 4 2.19 -13.68 4.93
CA ARG A 4 3.01 -12.90 5.85
C ARG A 4 3.19 -11.44 5.41
N ILE A 5 3.25 -11.21 4.10
CA ILE A 5 3.38 -9.85 3.54
C ILE A 5 2.09 -9.07 3.77
N TYR A 6 0.93 -9.70 3.62
CA TYR A 6 -0.35 -9.09 3.92
C TYR A 6 -0.41 -8.63 5.37
N GLU A 7 -0.04 -9.50 6.33
CA GLU A 7 -0.01 -9.15 7.75
C GLU A 7 0.92 -7.96 8.07
N LEU A 8 2.10 -7.91 7.44
CA LEU A 8 3.02 -6.76 7.60
C LEU A 8 2.41 -5.46 7.08
N PHE A 9 1.65 -5.52 5.98
CA PHE A 9 0.94 -4.35 5.46
C PHE A 9 -0.24 -3.97 6.36
N VAL A 10 -0.95 -4.92 6.97
CA VAL A 10 -1.96 -4.64 8.00
C VAL A 10 -1.33 -3.84 9.14
N GLN A 11 -0.21 -4.31 9.66
CA GLN A 11 0.52 -3.65 10.75
C GLN A 11 0.97 -2.24 10.34
N ALA A 12 1.54 -2.10 9.13
CA ALA A 12 2.01 -0.82 8.62
C ALA A 12 0.88 0.22 8.52
N ILE A 13 -0.30 -0.17 8.04
CA ILE A 13 -1.45 0.73 7.94
C ILE A 13 -1.94 1.11 9.34
N ALA A 14 -2.13 0.12 10.22
CA ALA A 14 -2.64 0.34 11.57
C ALA A 14 -1.74 1.28 12.39
N ALA A 15 -0.42 1.13 12.26
CA ALA A 15 0.57 1.94 12.96
C ALA A 15 1.03 3.19 12.18
N ARG A 16 0.52 3.42 10.96
CA ARG A 16 0.99 4.47 10.03
C ARG A 16 2.52 4.45 9.83
N GLN A 17 3.07 3.25 9.66
CA GLN A 17 4.49 3.03 9.41
C GLN A 17 4.82 2.92 7.92
N GLN A 18 5.96 3.47 7.53
CA GLN A 18 6.49 3.33 6.19
C GLN A 18 6.90 1.87 5.93
N VAL A 19 6.75 1.43 4.69
CA VAL A 19 7.17 0.11 4.23
C VAL A 19 8.33 0.28 3.27
N PHE A 20 9.45 -0.34 3.60
CA PHE A 20 10.63 -0.42 2.74
C PHE A 20 10.72 -1.86 2.24
N CYS A 21 10.74 -2.04 0.91
CA CYS A 21 10.69 -3.37 0.31
C CYS A 21 11.35 -3.42 -1.06
N THR A 22 11.46 -4.63 -1.63
CA THR A 22 11.83 -4.83 -3.04
C THR A 22 10.59 -5.25 -3.84
N TYR A 23 10.42 -4.65 -5.02
CA TYR A 23 9.36 -4.99 -5.96
C TYR A 23 9.89 -4.98 -7.40
N ASP A 24 9.72 -6.09 -8.11
CA ASP A 24 10.27 -6.31 -9.46
C ASP A 24 11.78 -6.03 -9.56
N GLY A 25 12.53 -6.35 -8.50
CA GLY A 25 13.98 -6.16 -8.44
C GLY A 25 14.45 -4.74 -8.08
N TYR A 26 13.53 -3.84 -7.75
CA TYR A 26 13.86 -2.45 -7.40
C TYR A 26 13.42 -2.13 -5.97
N PRO A 27 14.21 -1.36 -5.20
CA PRO A 27 13.81 -0.88 -3.87
C PRO A 27 12.60 0.06 -3.96
N ARG A 28 11.73 0.00 -2.97
CA ARG A 28 10.52 0.81 -2.81
C ARG A 28 10.46 1.34 -1.39
N GLU A 29 10.05 2.60 -1.28
CA GLU A 29 9.72 3.27 -0.02
C GLU A 29 8.30 3.80 -0.18
N LEU A 30 7.37 3.27 0.61
CA LEU A 30 5.94 3.50 0.41
C LEU A 30 5.16 3.59 1.73
N CYS A 31 4.04 4.30 1.70
CA CYS A 31 3.04 4.34 2.76
C CYS A 31 1.76 3.63 2.25
N PRO A 32 1.45 2.41 2.71
CA PRO A 32 0.26 1.68 2.25
C PRO A 32 -1.01 2.34 2.79
N HIS A 33 -2.02 2.57 1.96
CA HIS A 33 -3.26 3.25 2.38
C HIS A 33 -4.48 2.33 2.34
N ILE A 34 -4.54 1.46 1.33
CA ILE A 34 -5.63 0.51 1.15
C ILE A 34 -5.04 -0.88 0.97
N LEU A 35 -5.60 -1.85 1.67
CA LEU A 35 -5.26 -3.27 1.54
C LEU A 35 -6.52 -4.06 1.24
N GLY A 36 -6.40 -5.03 0.33
CA GLY A 36 -7.55 -5.81 -0.09
C GLY A 36 -7.20 -6.87 -1.12
N HIS A 37 -8.19 -7.20 -1.94
CA HIS A 37 -8.10 -8.26 -2.92
C HIS A 37 -8.67 -7.82 -4.28
N THR A 38 -8.06 -8.33 -5.34
CA THR A 38 -8.50 -8.18 -6.73
C THR A 38 -8.35 -9.53 -7.41
N ASN A 39 -9.44 -10.11 -7.92
CA ASN A 39 -9.47 -11.47 -8.49
C ASN A 39 -8.81 -12.54 -7.58
N GLY A 40 -9.07 -12.47 -6.27
CA GLY A 40 -8.48 -13.37 -5.28
C GLY A 40 -7.00 -13.13 -4.95
N GLN A 41 -6.34 -12.16 -5.60
CA GLN A 41 -4.95 -11.79 -5.29
C GLN A 41 -4.90 -10.67 -4.24
N GLU A 42 -4.03 -10.82 -3.25
CA GLU A 42 -3.72 -9.78 -2.28
C GLU A 42 -3.05 -8.58 -2.96
N VAL A 43 -3.64 -7.40 -2.77
CA VAL A 43 -3.21 -6.14 -3.39
C VAL A 43 -3.22 -5.00 -2.38
N ALA A 44 -2.28 -4.08 -2.54
CA ALA A 44 -2.24 -2.84 -1.77
C ALA A 44 -2.17 -1.65 -2.71
N LEU A 45 -2.88 -0.58 -2.36
CA LEU A 45 -2.63 0.75 -2.90
C LEU A 45 -1.80 1.52 -1.89
N ALA A 46 -0.67 2.04 -2.35
CA ALA A 46 0.26 2.77 -1.51
C ALA A 46 0.77 4.02 -2.22
N TYR A 47 1.13 5.02 -1.42
CA TYR A 47 1.88 6.15 -1.94
C TYR A 47 3.36 5.81 -1.92
N GLN A 48 3.99 5.71 -3.09
CA GLN A 48 5.44 5.56 -3.20
C GLN A 48 6.07 6.96 -3.16
N PHE A 49 6.78 7.27 -2.09
CA PHE A 49 7.43 8.58 -1.90
C PHE A 49 8.92 8.55 -2.23
N GLY A 50 9.53 7.36 -2.28
CA GLY A 50 10.96 7.19 -2.50
C GLY A 50 11.34 5.87 -3.17
N GLY A 51 12.63 5.55 -3.12
CA GLY A 51 13.21 4.41 -3.82
C GLY A 51 13.21 4.54 -5.35
N GLN A 52 13.19 3.40 -6.02
CA GLN A 52 13.34 3.31 -7.47
C GLN A 52 12.11 2.68 -8.12
N SER A 53 12.10 2.63 -9.44
CA SER A 53 11.13 1.87 -10.25
C SER A 53 11.63 1.77 -11.69
N LYS A 54 11.19 0.73 -12.41
CA LYS A 54 11.54 0.55 -13.83
C LYS A 54 11.24 1.78 -14.71
N ARG A 55 10.16 2.51 -14.41
CA ARG A 55 9.74 3.72 -15.13
C ARG A 55 10.13 5.04 -14.42
N GLY A 56 10.97 4.96 -13.39
CA GLY A 56 11.25 6.08 -12.50
C GLY A 56 10.09 6.40 -11.54
N LEU A 57 10.31 7.42 -10.72
CA LEU A 57 9.36 7.98 -9.76
C LEU A 57 9.38 9.51 -9.92
N PRO A 58 8.21 10.17 -10.11
CA PRO A 58 8.15 11.62 -10.17
C PRO A 58 8.61 12.30 -8.88
N HIS A 59 9.07 13.54 -8.99
CA HIS A 59 9.39 14.37 -7.83
C HIS A 59 8.15 14.55 -6.95
N GLY A 60 8.26 14.19 -5.67
CA GLY A 60 7.14 14.21 -4.71
C GLY A 60 6.49 12.85 -4.47
N GLY A 61 6.63 11.89 -5.40
CA GLY A 61 6.04 10.55 -5.27
C GLY A 61 4.75 10.33 -6.06
N GLU A 62 4.23 9.11 -6.03
CA GLU A 62 3.08 8.70 -6.84
C GLU A 62 2.28 7.55 -6.18
N TRP A 63 0.97 7.54 -6.38
CA TRP A 63 0.10 6.42 -6.01
C TRP A 63 0.36 5.21 -6.88
N ARG A 64 0.61 4.05 -6.26
CA ARG A 64 0.90 2.79 -6.97
C ARG A 64 0.23 1.60 -6.34
N CYS A 65 -0.20 0.69 -7.22
CA CYS A 65 -0.80 -0.57 -6.83
C CYS A 65 0.25 -1.68 -6.84
N PHE A 66 0.28 -2.47 -5.78
CA PHE A 66 1.25 -3.53 -5.55
C PHE A 66 0.52 -4.86 -5.42
N LYS A 67 0.94 -5.85 -6.21
CA LYS A 67 0.57 -7.25 -5.95
C LYS A 67 1.46 -7.77 -4.84
N LEU A 68 0.91 -8.14 -3.69
CA LEU A 68 1.72 -8.53 -2.53
C LEU A 68 2.55 -9.80 -2.79
N SER A 69 2.09 -10.65 -3.70
CA SER A 69 2.85 -11.81 -4.19
C SER A 69 4.20 -11.47 -4.83
N LYS A 70 4.43 -10.22 -5.23
CA LYS A 70 5.68 -9.74 -5.84
C LYS A 70 6.54 -8.89 -4.90
N VAL A 71 6.03 -8.58 -3.71
CA VAL A 71 6.76 -7.82 -2.69
C VAL A 71 7.73 -8.76 -1.95
N ARG A 72 8.96 -8.30 -1.71
CA ARG A 72 10.01 -9.04 -1.00
C ARG A 72 10.73 -8.11 -0.02
N ASN A 73 11.46 -8.68 0.94
CA ASN A 73 12.35 -7.96 1.85
C ASN A 73 11.67 -6.78 2.57
N VAL A 74 10.50 -7.03 3.16
CA VAL A 74 9.70 -6.00 3.83
C VAL A 74 10.32 -5.65 5.18
N THR A 75 10.48 -4.35 5.42
CA THR A 75 10.83 -3.76 6.71
C THR A 75 9.88 -2.60 6.99
N LEU A 76 9.48 -2.45 8.25
CA LEU A 76 8.62 -1.36 8.71
C LEU A 76 9.48 -0.30 9.39
N HIS A 77 9.21 0.97 9.09
CA HIS A 77 9.95 2.11 9.61
C HIS A 77 9.01 3.17 10.16
N ASP A 78 9.39 3.74 11.29
CA ASP A 78 8.77 4.96 11.79
C ASP A 78 9.25 6.15 10.96
N GLY A 79 8.34 7.06 10.63
CA GLY A 79 8.66 8.23 9.82
C GLY A 79 7.41 8.99 9.38
N PRO A 80 7.57 10.09 8.62
CA PRO A 80 6.44 10.85 8.12
C PRO A 80 5.52 9.97 7.27
N TRP A 81 4.22 10.05 7.52
CA TRP A 81 3.23 9.38 6.69
C TRP A 81 3.01 10.19 5.41
N HIS A 82 3.49 9.68 4.27
CA HIS A 82 3.40 10.36 2.99
C HIS A 82 2.12 9.99 2.24
N ALA A 83 1.46 10.98 1.64
CA ALA A 83 0.29 10.82 0.79
C ALA A 83 0.30 11.87 -0.33
N GLY A 84 -0.27 11.53 -1.50
CA GLY A 84 -0.51 12.48 -2.59
C GLY A 84 -1.84 13.24 -2.45
N SER A 85 -2.11 14.19 -3.34
CA SER A 85 -3.37 14.93 -3.38
C SER A 85 -4.56 14.02 -3.68
N SER A 86 -5.52 13.99 -2.73
CA SER A 86 -6.87 13.40 -2.77
C SER A 86 -7.02 11.91 -3.14
N HIS A 87 -7.32 11.10 -2.13
CA HIS A 87 -7.80 9.71 -2.23
C HIS A 87 -9.34 9.62 -2.17
N THR A 88 -10.04 10.56 -2.81
CA THR A 88 -11.51 10.69 -2.73
C THR A 88 -12.26 9.85 -3.77
N GLN A 89 -11.57 9.25 -4.74
CA GLN A 89 -12.17 8.41 -5.79
C GLN A 89 -11.80 6.95 -5.62
N ARG A 90 -12.76 6.07 -5.93
CA ARG A 90 -12.54 4.62 -5.95
C ARG A 90 -11.37 4.27 -6.86
N GLN A 91 -10.43 3.51 -6.31
CA GLN A 91 -9.23 3.07 -6.97
C GLN A 91 -9.48 1.67 -7.56
N PRO A 92 -9.36 1.48 -8.89
CA PRO A 92 -9.77 0.24 -9.55
C PRO A 92 -8.88 -0.95 -9.20
N CYS A 93 -7.70 -0.71 -8.62
CA CYS A 93 -6.75 -1.79 -8.36
C CYS A 93 -7.04 -2.61 -7.11
N VAL A 94 -7.97 -2.17 -6.25
CA VAL A 94 -8.46 -2.93 -5.10
C VAL A 94 -9.98 -3.10 -5.24
N GLU A 95 -10.42 -4.27 -5.72
CA GLU A 95 -11.85 -4.57 -5.94
C GLU A 95 -12.60 -4.78 -4.63
N THR A 96 -12.02 -5.58 -3.73
CA THR A 96 -12.53 -5.85 -2.38
C THR A 96 -11.60 -5.20 -1.38
N VAL A 97 -12.05 -4.12 -0.73
CA VAL A 97 -11.29 -3.42 0.29
C VAL A 97 -11.48 -4.10 1.65
N ASP A 98 -10.38 -4.52 2.26
CA ASP A 98 -10.39 -5.07 3.61
C ASP A 98 -10.05 -3.99 4.64
N ILE A 99 -9.09 -3.12 4.33
CA ILE A 99 -8.58 -2.06 5.18
C ILE A 99 -8.39 -0.78 4.35
N ASP A 100 -8.80 0.36 4.91
CA ASP A 100 -8.52 1.69 4.36
C ASP A 100 -8.17 2.64 5.53
N VAL A 101 -7.07 3.38 5.40
CA VAL A 101 -6.64 4.38 6.40
C VAL A 101 -7.54 5.63 6.40
N ASN A 102 -8.33 5.85 5.36
CA ASN A 102 -9.27 6.97 5.28
C ASN A 102 -10.49 6.71 6.20
N PRO A 103 -10.68 7.49 7.29
CA PRO A 103 -11.84 7.31 8.17
C PRO A 103 -13.17 7.63 7.47
N SER A 104 -13.13 8.41 6.40
CA SER A 104 -14.28 8.73 5.54
C SER A 104 -14.29 7.88 4.26
N SER A 105 -13.74 6.66 4.32
CA SER A 105 -13.64 5.77 3.17
C SER A 105 -15.02 5.59 2.50
N PRO A 106 -15.13 5.77 1.16
CA PRO A 106 -16.36 5.49 0.43
C PRO A 106 -16.59 3.98 0.22
N TYR A 107 -15.72 3.13 0.78
CA TYR A 107 -15.83 1.68 0.77
C TYR A 107 -16.54 1.19 2.05
N SER A 108 -17.07 -0.04 2.01
CA SER A 108 -17.48 -0.78 3.21
C SER A 108 -16.36 -1.76 3.59
N PRO A 109 -15.25 -1.30 4.21
CA PRO A 109 -14.11 -2.16 4.49
C PRO A 109 -14.51 -3.31 5.41
N ARG A 110 -14.03 -4.52 5.11
CA ARG A 110 -14.35 -5.72 5.92
C ARG A 110 -13.75 -5.67 7.33
N ARG A 111 -12.75 -4.81 7.57
CA ARG A 111 -12.18 -4.52 8.88
C ARG A 111 -12.08 -3.00 9.04
N GLN A 112 -12.76 -2.45 10.04
CA GLN A 112 -12.45 -1.12 10.52
C GLN A 112 -11.20 -1.22 11.40
N LEU A 113 -10.20 -0.39 11.11
CA LEU A 113 -9.02 -0.22 11.94
C LEU A 113 -9.34 0.69 13.14
#